data_AF-Q4L5I0-F1
#
_entry.id   AF-Q4L5I0-F1
#
_cell.length_a   1.000
_cell.length_b   1.000
_cell.length_c   1.000
_cell.angle_alpha   90.00
_cell.angle_beta   90.00
_cell.angle_gamma   90.00
#
_symmetry.space_group_name_H-M   'P 1'
#
loop_
_entity.id
_entity.type
_entity.pdbx_description
1 polymer ?
#
loop_
_entity_poly.entity_id
_entity_poly.type
_entity_poly.pdbx_seq_one_letter_code
_entity_poly.pdbx_strand_id
1 'polypeptide(L)' 'MEDNQNDKKYIIEIKSGLYVSTNAFGNVYSFTKNIEKAIKTSYLDSAMDIAERCYGTVKEYRMKHEILEVVE' A
#
# COMPACT_ATOMS: atom_id res chain seq x y z
N MET A 1 20.44 16.34 -8.34
CA MET A 1 18.97 16.24 -8.36
C MET A 1 18.65 15.12 -7.40
N GLU A 2 18.22 15.46 -6.19
CA GLU A 2 18.01 14.48 -5.13
C GLU A 2 16.93 13.48 -5.55
N ASP A 3 17.29 12.20 -5.56
CA ASP A 3 16.36 11.10 -5.69
C ASP A 3 15.33 11.21 -4.56
N ASN A 4 14.13 11.64 -4.90
CA ASN A 4 13.03 11.86 -3.97
C ASN A 4 12.45 10.50 -3.54
N GLN A 5 13.21 9.76 -2.75
CA GLN A 5 12.88 8.44 -2.22
C GLN A 5 11.56 8.45 -1.39
N ASN A 6 11.09 9.64 -1.01
CA ASN A 6 9.85 9.86 -0.27
C ASN A 6 8.55 9.71 -1.10
N ASP A 7 8.62 9.68 -2.43
CA ASP A 7 7.41 9.66 -3.26
C ASP A 7 6.88 8.25 -3.50
N LYS A 8 7.67 7.21 -3.23
CA LYS A 8 7.27 5.81 -3.42
C LYS A 8 6.52 5.28 -2.22
N LYS A 9 5.32 4.74 -2.48
CA LYS A 9 4.46 4.06 -1.51
C LYS A 9 4.04 2.72 -2.07
N TYR A 10 4.24 1.66 -1.30
CA TYR A 10 3.74 0.34 -1.59
C TYR A 10 2.39 0.15 -0.92
N ILE A 11 1.43 -0.37 -1.68
CA ILE A 11 0.08 -0.72 -1.23
C ILE A 11 -0.17 -2.18 -1.56
N ILE A 12 -0.82 -2.91 -0.66
CA ILE A 12 -1.15 -4.33 -0.84
C ILE A 12 -2.57 -4.45 -1.38
N GLU A 13 -2.72 -5.06 -2.55
CA GLU A 13 -4.00 -5.36 -3.20
C GLU A 13 -4.27 -6.87 -3.19
N ILE A 14 -5.43 -7.28 -2.68
CA ILE A 14 -5.84 -8.70 -2.58
C ILE A 14 -6.48 -9.18 -3.88
N LYS A 15 -7.30 -8.30 -4.47
CA LYS A 15 -7.93 -8.44 -5.77
C LYS A 15 -8.31 -7.04 -6.24
N SER A 16 -8.62 -6.90 -7.53
CA SER A 16 -8.96 -5.61 -8.14
C SER A 16 -9.89 -4.76 -7.26
N GLY A 17 -9.38 -3.62 -6.78
CA GLY A 17 -10.11 -2.66 -5.96
C GLY A 17 -10.34 -3.06 -4.50
N LEU A 18 -9.63 -4.06 -3.97
CA LEU A 18 -9.66 -4.47 -2.56
C LEU A 18 -8.25 -4.48 -1.98
N TYR A 19 -8.02 -3.59 -1.02
CA TYR A 19 -6.71 -3.34 -0.42
C TYR A 19 -6.66 -3.78 1.04
N VAL A 20 -5.45 -4.05 1.54
CA VAL A 20 -5.22 -4.27 2.97
C VAL A 20 -5.24 -2.92 3.71
N SER A 21 -5.98 -2.85 4.81
CA SER A 21 -5.97 -1.74 5.78
C SER A 21 -5.68 -2.26 7.19
N THR A 22 -5.53 -1.36 8.15
CA THR A 22 -5.63 -1.72 9.58
C THR A 22 -7.08 -1.57 10.06
N ASN A 23 -7.46 -2.32 11.09
CA ASN A 23 -8.72 -2.07 11.80
C ASN A 23 -8.61 -0.83 12.70
N ALA A 24 -9.72 -0.41 13.33
CA ALA A 24 -9.75 0.77 14.22
C ALA A 24 -8.79 0.68 15.42
N PHE A 25 -8.29 -0.52 15.73
CA PHE A 25 -7.35 -0.78 16.82
C PHE A 25 -5.88 -0.81 16.35
N GLY A 26 -5.61 -0.62 15.06
CA GLY A 26 -4.26 -0.58 14.49
C GLY A 26 -3.52 -1.93 14.43
N ASN A 27 -4.05 -2.97 15.08
CA ASN A 27 -3.30 -4.20 15.39
C ASN A 27 -3.65 -5.39 14.48
N VAL A 28 -4.73 -5.30 13.71
CA VAL A 28 -5.19 -6.40 12.85
C VAL A 28 -5.41 -5.90 11.43
N TYR A 29 -4.95 -6.69 10.46
CA TYR A 29 -5.23 -6.43 9.06
C TYR A 29 -6.74 -6.59 8.79
N SER A 30 -7.27 -5.63 8.04
CA SER A 30 -8.63 -5.61 7.52
C SER A 30 -8.57 -5.35 6.01
N PHE A 31 -9.73 -5.32 5.37
CA PHE A 31 -9.82 -5.03 3.94
C PHE A 31 -10.70 -3.82 3.66
N THR A 32 -10.28 -3.01 2.71
CA THR A 32 -10.97 -1.78 2.31
C THR A 32 -11.05 -1.68 0.80
N LYS A 33 -12.15 -1.12 0.29
CA LYS A 33 -12.24 -0.70 -1.12
C LYS A 33 -11.75 0.73 -1.34
N ASN A 34 -11.53 1.49 -0.27
CA ASN A 34 -10.97 2.83 -0.33
C ASN A 34 -9.45 2.76 -0.20
N ILE A 35 -8.74 3.07 -1.30
CA ILE A 35 -7.28 3.09 -1.40
C ILE A 35 -6.63 4.10 -0.45
N GLU A 36 -7.31 5.19 -0.11
CA GLU A 36 -6.77 6.19 0.81
C GLU A 36 -6.61 5.64 2.22
N LYS A 37 -7.47 4.67 2.59
CA LYS A 37 -7.45 3.94 3.87
C LYS A 37 -6.58 2.68 3.83
N ALA A 38 -5.99 2.35 2.69
CA ALA A 38 -5.09 1.22 2.59
C ALA A 38 -3.79 1.48 3.38
N ILE A 39 -3.12 0.41 3.79
CA ILE A 39 -1.76 0.50 4.32
C ILE A 39 -0.85 1.04 3.22
N LYS A 40 -0.15 2.13 3.52
CA LYS A 40 0.86 2.76 2.66
C LYS A 40 2.19 2.70 3.39
N THR A 41 3.17 2.02 2.81
CA THR A 41 4.52 1.93 3.38
C THR A 41 5.55 2.33 2.34
N SER A 42 6.67 2.93 2.74
CA SER A 42 7.80 3.16 1.84
C SER A 42 8.80 2.00 1.84
N TYR A 43 8.55 0.96 2.63
CA TYR A 43 9.41 -0.22 2.75
C TYR A 43 8.81 -1.39 1.97
N LEU A 44 9.51 -1.85 0.93
CA LEU A 44 9.08 -2.97 0.09
C LEU A 44 9.00 -4.27 0.88
N ASP A 45 10.00 -4.57 1.70
CA ASP A 45 10.06 -5.81 2.48
C ASP A 45 8.85 -5.95 3.41
N SER A 46 8.50 -4.87 4.13
CA SER A 46 7.30 -4.85 4.97
C SER A 46 6.01 -5.02 4.15
N ALA A 47 5.94 -4.47 2.94
CA ALA A 47 4.78 -4.66 2.06
C ALA A 47 4.66 -6.11 1.59
N MET A 48 5.80 -6.76 1.29
CA MET A 48 5.86 -8.16 0.87
C MET A 48 5.44 -9.09 2.01
N ASP A 49 5.92 -8.87 3.23
CA ASP A 49 5.53 -9.65 4.42
C ASP A 49 4.00 -9.60 4.65
N ILE A 50 3.40 -8.42 4.47
CA ILE A 50 1.95 -8.24 4.60
C ILE A 50 1.22 -8.94 3.44
N ALA A 51 1.72 -8.78 2.21
CA ALA A 51 1.13 -9.40 1.04
C ALA A 51 1.13 -10.93 1.15
N GLU A 52 2.21 -11.55 1.60
CA GLU A 52 2.30 -13.00 1.82
C GLU A 52 1.26 -13.47 2.83
N ARG A 53 1.13 -12.78 3.97
CA ARG A 53 0.16 -13.13 5.03
C ARG A 53 -1.30 -12.96 4.60
N CYS A 54 -1.56 -12.07 3.66
CA CYS A 54 -2.91 -11.76 3.18
C CYS A 54 -3.23 -12.38 1.81
N TYR A 55 -2.33 -13.14 1.20
CA TYR A 55 -2.46 -13.63 -0.18
C TYR A 55 -2.72 -12.49 -1.19
N GLY A 56 -2.05 -11.36 -0.99
CA GLY A 56 -2.13 -10.18 -1.84
C GLY A 56 -0.94 -10.00 -2.76
N THR A 57 -0.98 -8.91 -3.53
CA THR A 57 0.10 -8.44 -4.39
C THR A 57 0.51 -7.04 -3.97
N VAL A 58 1.81 -6.76 -3.98
CA VAL A 58 2.34 -5.42 -3.72
C VAL A 58 2.29 -4.59 -5.00
N LYS A 59 1.75 -3.38 -4.92
CA LYS A 59 1.78 -2.39 -5.99
C LYS A 59 2.57 -1.16 -5.56
N GLU A 60 3.49 -0.69 -6.41
CA GLU A 60 4.16 0.59 -6.24
C GLU A 60 3.23 1.71 -6.70
N TYR A 61 3.04 2.69 -5.83
CA TYR A 61 2.38 3.95 -6.09
C TYR A 61 3.37 5.10 -5.94
N ARG A 62 3.25 6.11 -6.80
CA ARG A 62 3.93 7.38 -6.61
C ARG A 62 2.94 8.42 -6.11
N MET A 63 3.27 9.08 -5.00
CA MET A 63 2.54 10.26 -4.56
C MET A 63 3.03 11.47 -5.33
N LYS A 64 2.14 12.12 -6.09
CA LYS A 64 2.37 13.48 -6.60
C LYS A 64 1.27 14.37 -6.05
N HIS A 65 1.63 15.41 -5.27
CA HIS A 65 0.69 16.44 -4.82
C HIS A 65 -0.66 15.86 -4.34
N GLU A 66 -0.62 14.94 -3.38
CA GLU A 66 -1.78 14.25 -2.77
C GLU A 66 -2.49 13.18 -3.63
N ILE A 67 -2.06 12.92 -4.87
CA ILE A 67 -2.63 11.89 -5.76
C ILE A 67 -1.73 10.65 -5.81
N LEU A 68 -2.35 9.47 -5.72
CA LEU A 68 -1.69 8.16 -5.85
C LEU A 68 -1.80 7.66 -7.30
N GLU A 69 -0.68 7.56 -8.02
CA GLU A 69 -0.59 6.94 -9.35
C GLU A 69 0.07 5.56 -9.27
N VAL A 70 -0.48 4.53 -9.93
CA VAL A 70 0.12 3.18 -10.04
C VAL A 70 1.31 3.25 -10.98
N VAL A 71 2.44 2.63 -10.61
CA VAL A 71 3.59 2.42 -11.51
C VAL A 71 3.47 1.02 -12.10
N GLU A 72 3.35 0.93 -13.44
CA GLU A 72 3.36 -0.34 -14.18
C GLU A 72 4.74 -1.02 -14.19
#